data_AF-A0A143HFT0-F1
#
_entry.id   AF-A0A143HFT0-F1
#
_cell.length_a   1.000
_cell.length_b   1.000
_cell.length_c   1.000
_cell.angle_alpha   90.00
_cell.angle_beta   90.00
_cell.angle_gamma   90.00
#
_symmetry.space_group_name_H-M   'P 1'
#
loop_
_entity.id
_entity.type
_entity.pdbx_description
1 polymer ?
#
loop_
_entity_poly.entity_id
_entity_poly.type
_entity_poly.pdbx_seq_one_letter_code
_entity_poly.pdbx_strand_id
1 'polypeptide(L)'
;MQKNTVKKVGYIVHLSAVRDDSIELEMKSRVLEVLLHDVKGKSIANYLSYKSNPLVAQKFINFLRKQDVDTIAVQDRSIFKKDIINLFINEGFHFLLIEVNSSKTKYRIEEISNKQLRSDLHNVAKTSKGKWVNLGYDYRKALISYEKLAKMSNELIDKFEFDTGINVSAY
;
A
#
# COMPACT_ATOMS: atom_id res chain seq x y z
N MET A 1 -28.68 13.94 -13.95
CA MET A 1 -27.68 12.85 -13.84
C MET A 1 -26.62 13.26 -12.82
N GLN A 2 -26.58 12.63 -11.65
CA GLN A 2 -25.47 12.83 -10.71
C GLN A 2 -24.23 12.14 -11.31
N LYS A 3 -23.21 12.92 -11.67
CA LYS A 3 -21.89 12.37 -11.98
C LYS A 3 -21.37 11.75 -10.68
N ASN A 4 -21.33 10.42 -10.59
CA ASN A 4 -20.57 9.72 -9.56
C ASN A 4 -19.09 9.97 -9.84
N THR A 5 -18.58 11.11 -9.39
CA THR A 5 -17.16 11.43 -9.47
C THR A 5 -16.43 10.50 -8.51
N VAL A 6 -15.89 9.39 -9.04
CA VAL A 6 -15.07 8.45 -8.29
C VAL A 6 -13.92 9.23 -7.66
N LYS A 7 -13.88 9.30 -6.33
CA LYS A 7 -12.79 9.98 -5.61
C LYS A 7 -11.55 9.11 -5.70
N LYS A 8 -10.50 9.61 -6.35
CA LYS A 8 -9.22 8.91 -6.46
C LYS A 8 -8.52 8.89 -5.10
N VAL A 9 -7.93 7.75 -4.76
CA VAL A 9 -6.90 7.63 -3.74
C VAL A 9 -5.57 7.79 -4.45
N GLY A 10 -4.70 8.59 -3.86
CA GLY A 10 -3.42 8.95 -4.41
C GLY A 10 -2.60 7.76 -4.81
N TYR A 11 -2.20 6.97 -3.81
CA TYR A 11 -1.22 5.93 -3.98
C TYR A 11 -1.45 4.77 -3.03
N ILE A 12 -1.11 3.54 -3.47
CA ILE A 12 -0.80 2.46 -2.54
C ILE A 12 0.69 2.50 -2.23
N VAL A 13 1.04 2.59 -0.95
CA VAL A 13 2.43 2.59 -0.49
C VAL A 13 2.78 1.25 0.17
N HIS A 14 3.84 0.61 -0.34
CA HIS A 14 4.53 -0.48 0.35
C HIS A 14 5.92 0.00 0.80
N LEU A 15 6.18 -0.06 2.10
CA LEU A 15 7.49 0.30 2.65
C LEU A 15 8.14 -0.97 3.17
N SER A 16 9.24 -1.41 2.55
CA SER A 16 10.14 -2.41 3.12
C SER A 16 11.38 -1.75 3.71
N ALA A 17 11.96 -2.41 4.70
CA ALA A 17 13.21 -1.97 5.33
C ALA A 17 14.44 -2.48 4.57
N VAL A 18 14.26 -3.48 3.69
CA VAL A 18 15.35 -4.29 3.13
C VAL A 18 15.50 -4.11 1.63
N ARG A 19 14.40 -3.93 0.89
CA ARG A 19 14.40 -3.81 -0.58
C ARG A 19 13.22 -2.98 -1.10
N ASP A 20 13.26 -2.62 -2.36
CA ASP A 20 12.09 -2.17 -3.10
C ASP A 20 11.18 -3.39 -3.42
N ASP A 21 9.91 -3.35 -3.01
CA ASP A 21 8.92 -4.39 -3.28
C ASP A 21 7.92 -3.96 -4.37
N SER A 22 8.34 -3.05 -5.26
CA SER A 22 7.53 -2.54 -6.38
C SER A 22 6.88 -3.63 -7.21
N ILE A 23 7.55 -4.78 -7.43
CA ILE A 23 7.00 -5.93 -8.16
C ILE A 23 5.83 -6.57 -7.40
N GLU A 24 5.98 -6.76 -6.09
CA GLU A 24 4.91 -7.34 -5.27
C GLU A 24 3.72 -6.37 -5.19
N LEU A 25 4.00 -5.08 -5.06
CA LEU A 25 3.00 -4.02 -5.07
C LEU A 25 2.26 -3.94 -6.41
N GLU A 26 2.97 -3.97 -7.54
CA GLU A 26 2.40 -3.95 -8.88
C GLU A 26 1.52 -5.18 -9.12
N MET A 27 1.96 -6.37 -8.71
CA MET A 27 1.19 -7.58 -8.94
C MET A 27 -0.08 -7.64 -8.06
N LYS A 28 -0.02 -7.14 -6.81
CA LYS A 28 -1.18 -7.08 -5.91
C LYS A 28 -2.10 -5.90 -6.20
N SER A 29 -1.61 -4.86 -6.87
CA SER A 29 -2.31 -3.61 -7.19
C SER A 29 -3.72 -3.83 -7.75
N ARG A 30 -3.87 -4.71 -8.74
CA ARG A 30 -5.11 -4.97 -9.46
C ARG A 30 -6.21 -5.49 -8.55
N VAL A 31 -5.88 -6.40 -7.63
CA VAL A 31 -6.88 -6.94 -6.70
C VAL A 31 -7.29 -5.88 -5.69
N LEU A 32 -6.33 -5.07 -5.23
CA LEU A 32 -6.59 -4.02 -4.25
C LEU A 32 -7.42 -2.88 -4.83
N GLU A 33 -7.19 -2.53 -6.09
CA GLU A 33 -7.98 -1.54 -6.81
C GLU A 33 -9.44 -1.96 -6.91
N VAL A 34 -9.70 -3.21 -7.29
CA VAL A 34 -11.06 -3.72 -7.39
C VAL A 34 -11.72 -3.79 -6.02
N LEU A 35 -11.03 -4.30 -4.99
CA LEU A 35 -11.58 -4.32 -3.63
C LEU A 35 -11.89 -2.91 -3.10
N LEU A 36 -11.03 -1.94 -3.38
CA LEU A 36 -11.22 -0.57 -2.95
C LEU A 36 -12.38 0.11 -3.68
N HIS A 37 -12.48 -0.13 -4.98
CA HIS A 37 -13.60 0.36 -5.79
C HIS A 37 -14.92 -0.23 -5.30
N ASP A 38 -15.00 -1.54 -5.13
CA ASP A 38 -16.24 -2.23 -4.77
C ASP A 38 -16.72 -1.88 -3.35
N VAL A 39 -15.79 -1.66 -2.42
CA VAL A 39 -16.13 -1.42 -1.00
C VAL A 39 -16.28 0.06 -0.67
N LYS A 40 -15.50 0.94 -1.31
CA LYS A 40 -15.42 2.37 -0.96
C LYS A 40 -15.76 3.31 -2.11
N GLY A 41 -16.01 2.81 -3.33
CA GLY A 41 -16.26 3.64 -4.51
C GLY A 41 -15.06 4.53 -4.87
N LYS A 42 -13.84 4.06 -4.57
CA LYS A 42 -12.59 4.79 -4.74
C LYS A 42 -11.68 4.06 -5.73
N SER A 43 -11.08 4.80 -6.66
CA SER A 43 -10.06 4.29 -7.58
C SER A 43 -8.67 4.71 -7.14
N ILE A 44 -7.63 4.12 -7.71
CA ILE A 44 -6.24 4.44 -7.37
C ILE A 44 -5.64 5.25 -8.53
N ALA A 45 -4.97 6.35 -8.23
CA ALA A 45 -4.33 7.17 -9.25
C ALA A 45 -3.00 6.56 -9.72
N ASN A 46 -2.21 5.99 -8.80
CA ASN A 46 -0.94 5.35 -9.11
C ASN A 46 -0.43 4.45 -7.95
N TYR A 47 0.68 3.74 -8.15
CA TYR A 47 1.30 2.83 -7.17
C TYR A 47 2.76 3.24 -6.92
N LEU A 48 3.26 3.10 -5.69
CA LEU A 48 4.66 3.40 -5.40
C LEU A 48 5.18 2.58 -4.20
N SER A 49 6.29 1.89 -4.39
CA SER A 49 7.11 1.38 -3.30
C SER A 49 8.42 2.18 -3.29
N TYR A 50 8.93 2.48 -2.09
CA TYR A 50 10.24 3.11 -1.96
C TYR A 50 10.87 2.76 -0.61
N LYS A 51 12.20 2.74 -0.58
CA LYS A 51 12.98 2.55 0.64
C LYS A 51 12.72 3.71 1.61
N SER A 52 12.46 3.40 2.88
CA SER A 52 12.12 4.39 3.92
C SER A 52 13.18 5.50 4.05
N ASN A 53 13.01 6.61 3.32
CA ASN A 53 13.94 7.75 3.26
C ASN A 53 13.15 9.08 3.35
N PRO A 54 13.45 9.94 4.34
CA PRO A 54 12.78 11.24 4.54
C PRO A 54 12.76 12.17 3.33
N LEU A 55 13.86 12.27 2.60
CA LEU A 55 13.96 13.16 1.43
C LEU A 55 13.05 12.68 0.29
N VAL A 56 12.97 11.36 0.11
CA VAL A 56 12.10 10.75 -0.91
C VAL A 56 10.63 10.97 -0.54
N ALA A 57 10.27 10.78 0.74
CA ALA A 57 8.91 11.04 1.21
C ALA A 57 8.50 12.52 1.05
N GLN A 58 9.39 13.47 1.35
CA GLN A 58 9.07 14.89 1.19
C GLN A 58 8.87 15.28 -0.29
N LYS A 59 9.72 14.77 -1.19
CA LYS A 59 9.53 14.95 -2.65
C LYS A 59 8.18 14.39 -3.09
N PHE A 60 7.82 13.23 -2.56
CA PHE A 60 6.56 12.57 -2.87
C PHE A 60 5.35 13.32 -2.34
N ILE A 61 5.36 13.77 -1.09
CA ILE A 61 4.33 14.65 -0.50
C ILE A 61 4.07 15.85 -1.39
N ASN A 62 5.14 16.54 -1.83
CA ASN A 62 5.02 17.70 -2.70
C ASN A 62 4.40 17.34 -4.06
N PHE A 63 4.74 16.17 -4.61
CA PHE A 63 4.13 15.67 -5.84
C PHE A 63 2.62 15.39 -5.65
N LEU A 64 2.23 14.72 -4.55
CA LEU A 64 0.82 14.43 -4.26
C LEU A 64 -0.01 15.70 -4.13
N ARG A 65 0.52 16.70 -3.42
CA ARG A 65 -0.14 18.00 -3.25
C ARG A 65 -0.39 18.70 -4.59
N LYS A 66 0.56 18.63 -5.53
CA LYS A 66 0.38 19.18 -6.89
C LYS A 66 -0.69 18.46 -7.72
N GLN A 67 -1.07 17.24 -7.33
CA GLN A 67 -2.10 16.43 -8.00
C GLN A 67 -3.44 16.47 -7.26
N ASP A 68 -3.60 17.39 -6.29
CA ASP A 68 -4.77 17.48 -5.41
C ASP A 68 -5.13 16.15 -4.72
N VAL A 69 -4.10 15.35 -4.44
CA VAL A 69 -4.24 14.11 -3.70
C VAL A 69 -4.14 14.39 -2.20
N ASP A 70 -5.14 13.95 -1.46
CA ASP A 70 -5.20 14.06 0.00
C ASP A 70 -5.26 12.70 0.72
N THR A 71 -5.49 11.60 0.00
CA THR A 71 -5.74 10.28 0.57
C THR A 71 -4.71 9.27 0.06
N ILE A 72 -4.16 8.45 0.95
CA ILE A 72 -3.17 7.41 0.67
C ILE A 72 -3.73 6.06 1.13
N ALA A 73 -3.63 5.04 0.27
CA ALA A 73 -3.89 3.66 0.64
C ALA A 73 -2.59 2.98 1.09
N VAL A 74 -2.67 2.12 2.09
CA VAL A 74 -1.52 1.37 2.61
C VAL A 74 -1.91 -0.09 2.81
N GLN A 75 -0.99 -1.01 2.52
CA GLN A 75 -1.30 -2.45 2.56
C GLN A 75 -0.97 -3.13 3.90
N ASP A 76 -0.10 -2.52 4.70
CA ASP A 76 0.36 -3.08 5.94
C ASP A 76 0.33 -2.02 7.04
N ARG A 77 -0.28 -2.38 8.17
CA ARG A 77 -0.32 -1.53 9.36
C ARG A 77 1.05 -1.25 9.96
N SER A 78 2.05 -2.10 9.69
CA SER A 78 3.43 -1.89 10.16
C SER A 78 4.01 -0.57 9.64
N ILE A 79 3.49 -0.07 8.52
CA ILE A 79 3.86 1.22 7.94
C ILE A 79 3.72 2.36 8.95
N PHE A 80 2.67 2.33 9.78
CA PHE A 80 2.37 3.40 10.74
C PHE A 80 3.34 3.45 11.92
N LYS A 81 4.19 2.43 12.10
CA LYS A 81 5.28 2.45 13.09
C LYS A 81 6.54 3.12 12.57
N LYS A 82 6.59 3.48 11.28
CA LYS A 82 7.76 4.10 10.65
C LYS A 82 7.67 5.61 10.80
N ASP A 83 8.77 6.25 11.22
CA ASP A 83 8.84 7.70 11.42
C ASP A 83 8.44 8.50 10.17
N ILE A 84 8.68 7.92 9.00
CA ILE A 84 8.34 8.51 7.71
C ILE A 84 6.85 8.84 7.57
N ILE A 85 5.97 8.08 8.21
CA ILE A 85 4.52 8.31 8.18
C ILE A 85 4.14 9.59 8.92
N ASN A 86 4.94 10.04 9.90
CA ASN A 86 4.67 11.29 10.60
C ASN A 86 4.71 12.50 9.64
N LEU A 87 5.53 12.46 8.59
CA LEU A 87 5.56 13.51 7.56
C LEU A 87 4.19 13.64 6.87
N PHE A 88 3.61 12.53 6.44
CA PHE A 88 2.29 12.50 5.80
C PHE A 88 1.16 12.91 6.77
N ILE A 89 1.25 12.49 8.03
CA ILE A 89 0.28 12.88 9.08
C ILE A 89 0.34 14.39 9.36
N ASN A 90 1.54 14.97 9.39
CA ASN A 90 1.75 16.40 9.65
C ASN A 90 1.22 17.24 8.50
N GLU A 91 1.42 16.77 7.28
CA GLU A 91 0.88 17.38 6.07
C GLU A 91 -0.64 17.24 5.98
N GLY A 92 -1.27 16.33 6.73
CA GLY A 92 -2.72 16.20 6.79
C GLY A 92 -3.31 15.23 5.75
N PHE A 93 -2.53 14.25 5.30
CA PHE A 93 -3.06 13.17 4.47
C PHE A 93 -4.04 12.28 5.25
N HIS A 94 -5.03 11.73 4.54
CA HIS A 94 -5.94 10.70 5.02
C HIS A 94 -5.42 9.32 4.65
N PHE A 95 -5.69 8.31 5.49
CA PHE A 95 -5.21 6.95 5.26
C PHE A 95 -6.35 5.93 5.10
N LEU A 96 -6.19 5.06 4.10
CA LEU A 96 -6.99 3.87 3.88
C LEU A 96 -6.10 2.64 4.06
N LEU A 97 -6.35 1.86 5.11
CA LEU A 97 -5.65 0.60 5.32
C LEU A 97 -6.40 -0.51 4.58
N ILE A 98 -5.72 -1.21 3.67
CA ILE A 98 -6.23 -2.36 2.92
C ILE A 98 -5.40 -3.57 3.32
N GLU A 99 -5.95 -4.47 4.13
CA GLU A 99 -5.24 -5.68 4.54
C GLU A 99 -5.81 -6.90 3.85
N VAL A 100 -4.91 -7.74 3.35
CA VAL A 100 -5.21 -9.01 2.72
C VAL A 100 -4.52 -10.13 3.50
N ASN A 101 -5.30 -11.07 4.01
CA ASN A 101 -4.80 -12.30 4.59
C ASN A 101 -4.96 -13.41 3.55
N SER A 102 -3.90 -13.71 2.80
CA SER A 102 -3.92 -14.72 1.74
C SER A 102 -4.14 -16.12 2.29
N SER A 103 -3.58 -16.47 3.46
CA SER A 103 -3.76 -17.79 4.09
C SER A 103 -5.21 -18.07 4.50
N LYS A 104 -5.90 -17.07 5.06
CA LYS A 104 -7.30 -17.17 5.49
C LYS A 104 -8.29 -16.69 4.43
N THR A 105 -7.78 -16.23 3.29
CA THR A 105 -8.54 -15.74 2.13
C THR A 105 -9.57 -14.69 2.52
N LYS A 106 -9.12 -13.72 3.31
CA LYS A 106 -9.95 -12.63 3.83
C LYS A 106 -9.27 -11.30 3.55
N TYR A 107 -10.09 -10.26 3.42
CA TYR A 107 -9.61 -8.89 3.34
C TYR A 107 -10.36 -8.00 4.33
N ARG A 108 -9.82 -6.82 4.58
CA ARG A 108 -10.56 -5.73 5.23
C ARG A 108 -10.02 -4.39 4.76
N ILE A 109 -10.91 -3.40 4.71
CA ILE A 109 -10.58 -2.02 4.34
C ILE A 109 -11.09 -1.11 5.44
N GLU A 110 -10.23 -0.23 5.94
CA GLU A 110 -10.55 0.69 7.03
C GLU A 110 -9.99 2.09 6.74
N GLU A 111 -10.74 3.12 7.13
CA GLU A 111 -10.25 4.49 7.14
C GLU A 111 -9.62 4.77 8.50
N ILE A 112 -8.39 5.27 8.49
CA ILE A 112 -7.66 5.59 9.71
C ILE A 112 -7.48 7.10 9.76
N SER A 113 -7.98 7.71 10.83
CA SER A 113 -7.85 9.15 11.06
C SER A 113 -6.48 9.51 11.63
N ASN A 114 -6.02 10.72 11.32
CA ASN A 114 -4.78 11.26 11.90
C ASN A 114 -4.83 11.35 13.42
N LYS A 115 -6.02 11.55 14.01
CA LYS A 115 -6.20 11.52 15.47
C LYS A 115 -5.87 10.13 16.05
N GLN A 116 -6.35 9.05 15.41
CA GLN A 116 -6.05 7.68 15.82
C GLN A 116 -4.56 7.33 15.70
N LEU A 117 -3.89 7.85 14.65
CA LEU A 117 -2.45 7.62 14.47
C LEU A 117 -1.62 8.38 15.51
N ARG A 118 -1.96 9.63 15.82
CA ARG A 118 -1.24 10.46 16.81
C ARG A 118 -1.41 9.97 18.24
N SER A 119 -2.53 9.33 18.59
CA SER A 119 -2.80 8.89 19.96
C SER A 119 -2.11 7.57 20.34
N ASP A 120 -1.79 6.70 19.37
CA ASP A 120 -1.25 5.36 19.67
C ASP A 120 -0.41 4.79 18.51
N LEU A 121 0.64 5.52 18.10
CA LEU A 121 1.59 5.12 17.05
C LEU A 121 2.18 3.72 17.27
N HIS A 122 2.31 3.28 18.52
CA HIS A 122 2.87 1.98 18.86
C HIS A 122 1.84 0.83 18.90
N ASN A 123 0.54 1.08 19.16
CA ASN A 123 -0.53 0.07 19.13
C ASN A 123 -1.55 0.21 17.99
N VAL A 124 -1.16 0.74 16.82
CA VAL A 124 -2.03 0.75 15.62
C VAL A 124 -2.64 -0.63 15.30
N ALA A 125 -2.00 -1.71 15.75
CA ALA A 125 -2.52 -3.07 15.66
C ALA A 125 -3.83 -3.34 16.43
N LYS A 126 -4.10 -2.64 17.55
CA LYS A 126 -5.33 -2.76 18.35
C LYS A 126 -6.46 -1.84 17.86
N THR A 127 -6.14 -0.81 17.11
CA THR A 127 -7.08 0.25 16.71
C THR A 127 -7.99 -0.15 15.55
N SER A 128 -7.61 -1.19 14.80
CA SER A 128 -8.35 -1.59 13.61
C SER A 128 -9.62 -2.34 13.96
N LYS A 129 -10.76 -1.69 13.70
CA LYS A 129 -12.11 -2.22 13.94
C LYS A 129 -12.73 -2.83 12.67
N GLY A 130 -12.02 -2.77 11.53
CA GLY A 130 -12.49 -3.33 10.26
C GLY A 130 -12.82 -4.82 10.36
N LYS A 131 -14.06 -5.17 10.00
CA LYS A 131 -14.52 -6.57 9.90
C LYS A 131 -13.79 -7.27 8.75
N TRP A 132 -13.28 -8.46 9.02
CA TRP A 132 -12.74 -9.32 7.98
C TRP A 132 -13.87 -9.88 7.10
N VAL A 133 -13.72 -9.74 5.79
CA VAL A 133 -14.64 -10.22 4.76
C VAL A 133 -13.95 -11.30 3.94
N ASN A 134 -14.68 -12.33 3.51
CA ASN A 134 -14.13 -13.36 2.64
C ASN A 134 -13.80 -12.78 1.27
N LEU A 135 -12.65 -13.16 0.72
CA LEU A 135 -12.33 -12.91 -0.68
C LEU A 135 -13.18 -13.83 -1.55
N GLY A 136 -13.73 -13.27 -2.63
CA GLY A 136 -14.34 -14.07 -3.70
C GLY A 136 -13.32 -15.04 -4.31
N TYR A 137 -13.82 -16.15 -4.87
CA TYR A 137 -12.99 -17.22 -5.44
C TYR A 137 -11.99 -16.69 -6.48
N ASP A 138 -12.44 -15.83 -7.39
CA ASP A 138 -11.59 -15.28 -8.45
C ASP A 138 -10.47 -14.39 -7.89
N TYR A 139 -10.78 -13.54 -6.91
CA TYR A 139 -9.77 -12.70 -6.24
C TYR A 139 -8.75 -13.54 -5.47
N ARG A 140 -9.20 -14.62 -4.81
CA ARG A 140 -8.30 -15.56 -4.14
C ARG A 140 -7.34 -16.20 -5.15
N LYS A 141 -7.85 -16.69 -6.28
CA LYS A 141 -7.04 -17.33 -7.32
C LYS A 141 -6.03 -16.34 -7.92
N ALA A 142 -6.45 -15.11 -8.20
CA ALA A 142 -5.60 -14.04 -8.70
C ALA A 142 -4.47 -13.71 -7.71
N LEU A 143 -4.78 -13.48 -6.43
CA LEU A 143 -3.78 -13.19 -5.40
C LEU A 143 -2.73 -14.29 -5.28
N ILE A 144 -3.14 -15.56 -5.23
CA ILE A 144 -2.20 -16.69 -5.14
C ILE A 144 -1.28 -16.73 -6.36
N SER A 145 -1.82 -16.48 -7.55
CA SER A 145 -1.01 -16.44 -8.78
C SER A 145 0.00 -15.28 -8.75
N TYR A 146 -0.44 -14.11 -8.33
CA TYR A 146 0.40 -12.91 -8.23
C TYR A 146 1.51 -13.06 -7.18
N GLU A 147 1.20 -13.66 -6.02
CA GLU A 147 2.22 -13.97 -5.00
C GLU A 147 3.29 -14.94 -5.53
N LYS A 148 2.91 -15.97 -6.29
CA LYS A 148 3.86 -16.89 -6.92
C LYS A 148 4.74 -16.18 -7.96
N LEU A 149 4.14 -15.36 -8.83
CA LEU A 149 4.87 -14.63 -9.85
C LEU A 149 5.84 -13.62 -9.24
N ALA A 150 5.39 -12.84 -8.25
CA ALA A 150 6.25 -11.87 -7.56
C ALA A 150 7.44 -12.56 -6.88
N LYS A 151 7.23 -13.72 -6.24
CA LYS A 151 8.32 -14.51 -5.66
C LYS A 151 9.35 -14.93 -6.71
N MET A 152 8.89 -15.50 -7.83
CA MET A 152 9.79 -15.92 -8.91
C MET A 152 10.57 -14.74 -9.51
N SER A 153 9.91 -13.61 -9.73
CA SER A 153 10.55 -12.39 -10.24
C SER A 153 11.63 -11.88 -9.28
N ASN A 154 11.36 -11.86 -7.98
CA ASN A 154 12.34 -11.45 -6.97
C ASN A 154 13.53 -12.42 -6.93
N GLU A 155 13.30 -13.74 -6.99
CA GLU A 155 14.39 -14.73 -7.02
C GLU A 155 15.28 -14.58 -8.26
N LEU A 156 14.72 -14.19 -9.41
CA LEU A 156 15.49 -13.90 -10.62
C LEU A 156 16.35 -12.64 -10.48
N ILE A 157 15.83 -11.59 -9.82
CA ILE A 157 16.61 -10.38 -9.52
C ILE A 157 17.74 -10.71 -8.56
N ASP A 158 17.46 -11.38 -7.45
CA ASP A 158 18.46 -11.76 -6.46
C ASP A 158 19.60 -12.56 -7.11
N LYS A 159 19.26 -13.49 -8.01
CA LYS A 159 20.25 -14.25 -8.78
C LYS A 159 21.08 -13.37 -9.71
N PHE A 160 20.44 -12.45 -10.44
CA PHE A 160 21.14 -11.53 -11.33
C PHE A 160 22.10 -10.61 -10.55
N GLU A 161 21.66 -10.06 -9.41
CA GLU A 161 22.49 -9.22 -8.55
C GLU A 161 23.70 -10.01 -8.02
N PHE A 162 23.49 -11.27 -7.64
CA PHE A 162 24.56 -12.16 -7.21
C PHE A 162 25.57 -12.45 -8.34
N ASP A 163 25.08 -12.78 -9.54
CA ASP A 163 25.93 -13.16 -10.67
C ASP A 163 26.72 -11.97 -11.24
N THR A 164 26.18 -10.75 -11.14
CA THR A 164 26.76 -9.55 -11.77
C THR A 164 27.39 -8.56 -10.80
N GLY A 165 27.05 -8.62 -9.51
CA GLY A 165 27.44 -7.62 -8.51
C GLY A 165 26.73 -6.27 -8.65
N ILE A 166 25.82 -6.12 -9.61
CA ILE A 166 25.02 -4.89 -9.82
C ILE A 166 23.82 -4.94 -8.88
N ASN A 167 23.67 -3.92 -8.02
CA ASN A 167 22.52 -3.82 -7.11
C ASN A 167 21.39 -3.01 -7.77
N VAL A 168 20.38 -3.71 -8.28
CA VAL A 168 19.20 -3.13 -8.94
C VAL A 168 18.15 -2.70 -7.90
N SER A 169 18.17 -3.29 -6.72
CA SER A 169 17.26 -3.05 -5.60
C SER A 169 17.63 -1.83 -4.72
N ALA A 170 18.75 -1.15 -5.02
CA ALA A 170 19.24 0.02 -4.28
C ALA A 170 18.69 1.37 -4.76
N TYR A 171 18.01 1.42 -5.92
CA TYR A 171 17.53 2.65 -6.57
C TYR A 171 16.08 2.99 -6.24
#